data_AF-F9EP62-F1
#
_entry.id   AF-F9EP62-F1
#
_cell.length_a   1.000
_cell.length_b   1.000
_cell.length_c   1.000
_cell.angle_alpha   90.00
_cell.angle_beta   90.00
_cell.angle_gamma   90.00
#
_symmetry.space_group_name_H-M   'P 1'
#
loop_
_entity.id
_entity.type
_entity.pdbx_description
1 polymer ?
#
loop_
_entity_poly.entity_id
_entity_poly.type
_entity_poly.pdbx_seq_one_letter_code
_entity_poly.pdbx_strand_id
1 'polypeptide(L)' 'MGCVVNGPGEAREADYGIAAGRGIGILFKKGEIVKKVSENSLLEELKKMISEDLENKKIKLFL' A
#
# COMPACT_ATOMS: atom_id res chain seq x y z
N MET A 1 2.52 9.99 -1.17
CA MET A 1 1.86 10.99 -2.04
C MET A 1 0.98 11.88 -1.18
N GLY A 2 0.85 13.18 -1.52
CA GLY A 2 0.42 14.22 -0.58
C GLY A 2 -1.09 14.36 -0.33
N CYS A 3 -1.96 13.55 -0.96
CA CYS A 3 -3.41 13.65 -0.78
C CYS A 3 -4.13 12.34 -1.13
N VAL A 4 -5.15 11.98 -0.36
CA VAL A 4 -6.06 10.84 -0.61
C VAL A 4 -6.81 10.93 -1.94
N VAL A 5 -6.95 12.15 -2.48
CA VAL A 5 -7.70 12.45 -3.71
C VAL A 5 -6.87 12.12 -4.94
N ASN A 6 -5.60 12.52 -4.97
CA ASN A 6 -4.70 12.29 -6.12
C ASN A 6 -3.89 11.00 -5.99
N GLY A 7 -3.70 10.51 -4.76
CA GLY A 7 -2.96 9.29 -4.45
C GLY A 7 -3.41 8.05 -5.25
N PRO A 8 -4.71 7.79 -5.46
CA PRO A 8 -5.14 6.65 -6.28
C PRO A 8 -4.69 6.74 -7.75
N GLY A 9 -4.67 7.93 -8.34
CA GLY A 9 -4.24 8.14 -9.73
C GLY A 9 -2.75 7.90 -9.90
N GLU A 10 -1.95 8.47 -9.01
CA GLU A 10 -0.49 8.31 -9.01
C GLU A 10 -0.08 6.86 -8.60
N ALA A 11 -0.86 6.20 -7.75
CA ALA A 11 -0.61 4.82 -7.34
C ALA A 11 -0.93 3.76 -8.42
N ARG A 12 -1.60 4.12 -9.52
CA ARG A 12 -1.84 3.19 -10.64
C ARG A 12 -0.56 2.76 -11.34
N GLU A 13 0.45 3.62 -11.38
CA GLU A 13 1.74 3.33 -12.01
C GLU A 13 2.71 2.62 -11.05
N ALA A 14 2.37 2.55 -9.75
CA ALA A 14 3.19 1.94 -8.73
C ALA A 14 2.69 0.54 -8.35
N ASP A 15 3.61 -0.38 -8.06
CA ASP A 15 3.25 -1.67 -7.45
C ASP A 15 2.60 -1.50 -6.08
N TYR A 16 3.11 -0.54 -5.30
CA TYR A 16 2.66 -0.21 -3.95
C TYR A 16 2.63 1.30 -3.76
N GLY A 17 1.65 1.80 -3.01
CA GLY A 17 1.52 3.22 -2.72
C GLY A 17 0.89 3.49 -1.37
N ILE A 18 1.12 4.70 -0.85
CA ILE A 18 0.43 5.23 0.33
C ILE A 18 -0.02 6.67 0.12
N ALA A 19 -1.19 6.99 0.66
CA ALA A 19 -1.69 8.35 0.83
C ALA A 19 -2.11 8.58 2.28
N ALA A 20 -1.80 9.75 2.83
CA ALA A 20 -2.12 10.12 4.20
C ALA A 20 -2.94 11.43 4.23
N GLY A 21 -3.74 11.59 5.27
CA GLY A 21 -4.40 12.86 5.57
C GLY A 21 -5.51 12.69 6.60
N ARG A 22 -5.75 13.74 7.39
CA ARG A 22 -6.78 13.78 8.44
C ARG A 22 -6.68 12.60 9.43
N GLY A 23 -5.47 12.15 9.76
CA GLY A 23 -5.22 11.04 10.69
C GLY A 23 -5.46 9.65 10.10
N ILE A 24 -5.75 9.56 8.81
CA ILE A 24 -6.01 8.30 8.09
C ILE A 24 -4.92 8.10 7.04
N GLY A 25 -4.44 6.86 6.93
CA GLY A 25 -3.60 6.37 5.85
C GLY A 25 -4.33 5.36 4.97
N ILE A 26 -4.07 5.40 3.67
CA ILE A 26 -4.59 4.44 2.69
C ILE A 26 -3.42 3.75 2.01
N LEU A 27 -3.46 2.42 1.97
CA LEU A 27 -2.52 1.58 1.25
C LEU A 27 -3.10 1.20 -0.11
N PHE A 28 -2.25 1.27 -1.13
CA PHE A 28 -2.55 0.91 -2.50
C PHE A 28 -1.63 -0.21 -2.97
N LYS A 29 -2.15 -1.07 -3.84
CA LYS A 29 -1.39 -2.07 -4.57
C LYS A 29 -1.89 -2.13 -6.00
N LYS A 30 -1.00 -1.92 -6.98
CA LYS A 30 -1.32 -1.88 -8.41
C LYS A 30 -2.53 -0.97 -8.74
N GLY A 31 -2.57 0.21 -8.12
CA GLY A 31 -3.67 1.16 -8.30
C GLY A 31 -4.97 0.85 -7.55
N GLU A 32 -5.06 -0.26 -6.80
CA GLU A 32 -6.25 -0.62 -6.02
C GLU A 32 -6.05 -0.32 -4.53
N ILE A 33 -7.12 0.09 -3.84
CA ILE A 33 -7.10 0.31 -2.38
C ILE A 33 -7.13 -1.05 -1.68
N VAL A 34 -6.11 -1.34 -0.88
CA VAL A 34 -6.00 -2.59 -0.12
C VAL A 34 -6.54 -2.42 1.30
N LYS A 35 -6.16 -1.32 1.97
CA LYS A 35 -6.44 -1.13 3.40
C LYS A 35 -6.45 0.34 3.77
N LYS A 36 -7.28 0.69 4.76
CA LYS A 36 -7.24 1.98 5.48
C LYS A 36 -6.75 1.74 6.90
N VAL A 37 -5.84 2.58 7.38
CA VAL A 37 -5.20 2.47 8.68
C VAL A 37 -5.09 3.85 9.33
N SER A 38 -4.70 3.91 10.60
CA SER A 38 -4.28 5.19 11.18
C SER A 38 -3.00 5.66 10.52
N GLU A 39 -2.85 6.99 10.39
CA GLU A 39 -1.64 7.58 9.78
C GLU A 39 -0.35 7.14 10.52
N ASN A 40 -0.41 6.98 11.84
CA ASN A 40 0.69 6.51 12.67
C ASN A 40 1.14 5.07 12.36
N SER A 41 0.24 4.24 11.82
CA SER A 41 0.54 2.85 11.47
C SER A 41 0.84 2.66 9.98
N LEU A 42 0.73 3.72 9.16
CA LEU A 42 0.76 3.64 7.70
C LEU A 42 2.06 3.05 7.15
N LEU A 43 3.21 3.48 7.69
CA LEU A 43 4.51 3.01 7.22
C LEU A 43 4.76 1.55 7.58
N GLU A 44 4.41 1.14 8.79
CA GLU A 44 4.59 -0.23 9.26
C GLU A 44 3.70 -1.21 8.48
N GLU A 45 2.45 -0.81 8.24
CA GLU A 45 1.52 -1.62 7.45
C GLU A 45 1.95 -1.71 5.97
N LEU A 46 2.55 -0.66 5.41
CA LEU A 46 3.13 -0.73 4.06
C LEU A 46 4.26 -1.76 3.98
N LYS A 47 5.21 -1.72 4.93
CA LYS A 47 6.32 -2.68 4.98
C LYS A 47 5.79 -4.11 5.12
N LYS A 48 4.82 -4.32 6.02
CA LYS A 48 4.19 -5.62 6.24
C LYS A 48 3.58 -6.17 4.95
N MET A 49 2.77 -5.36 4.26
CA MET A 49 2.16 -5.75 2.98
C MET A 49 3.20 -6.16 1.93
N ILE A 50 4.29 -5.40 1.81
CA ILE A 50 5.37 -5.72 0.85
C ILE A 50 6.06 -7.03 1.23
N SER A 51 6.37 -7.25 2.51
CA SER A 51 6.99 -8.49 2.99
C SER A 51 6.11 -9.71 2.72
N GLU A 52 4.81 -9.64 3.05
CA GLU A 52 3.84 -10.70 2.79
C GLU A 52 3.76 -11.04 1.29
N ASP A 53 3.76 -10.03 0.42
CA ASP A 53 3.76 -10.25 -1.02
C ASP A 53 5.04 -10.88 -1.56
N LEU A 54 6.20 -10.52 -1.00
CA LEU A 54 7.47 -11.15 -1.35
C LEU A 54 7.52 -12.62 -0.92
N GLU A 55 7.00 -12.94 0.26
CA GLU A 55 6.87 -14.32 0.74
C GLU A 55 5.91 -15.13 -0.14
N ASN A 56 4.74 -14.58 -0.45
CA ASN A 56 3.76 -15.22 -1.33
C ASN A 56 4.31 -15.47 -2.74
N LYS A 57 5.08 -14.52 -3.30
CA LYS A 57 5.75 -14.69 -4.60
C LYS A 57 6.81 -15.78 -4.55
N LYS A 58 7.59 -15.87 -3.46
CA LYS A 58 8.55 -16.96 -3.27
C LYS A 58 7.82 -18.30 -3.25
N ILE A 59 6.80 -18.46 -2.42
CA ILE A 59 6.03 -19.71 -2.33
C ILE A 59 5.49 -20.12 -3.70
N LYS A 60 4.91 -19.18 -4.45
CA LYS A 60 4.36 -19.45 -5.78
C LYS A 60 5.43 -19.81 -6.83
N LEU A 61 6.68 -19.42 -6.65
CA LEU A 61 7.78 -19.81 -7.55
C LEU A 61 8.23 -21.26 -7.31
N PHE A 62 7.97 -21.80 -6.12
CA PHE A 62 8.34 -23.16 -5.72
C PHE A 62 7.20 -24.18 -5.85
N LEU A 63 5.99 -23.73 -6.20
CA LEU A 63 4.81 -24.57 -6.48
C LEU A 63 4.55 -24.62 -7.99
#